data_AF-R1BGB2-F1
#
_entry.id   AF-R1BGB2-F1
#
_cell.length_a   1.000
_cell.length_b   1.000
_cell.length_c   1.000
_cell.angle_alpha   90.00
_cell.angle_beta   90.00
_cell.angle_gamma   90.00
#
_symmetry.space_group_name_H-M   'P 1'
#
loop_
_entity.id
_entity.type
_entity.pdbx_description
1 polymer ?
#
loop_
_entity_poly.entity_id
_entity_poly.type
_entity_poly.pdbx_seq_one_letter_code
_entity_poly.pdbx_strand_id
1 'polypeptide(L)'
;MTMLFVLRVPVVTPVAKITSLCEAIKAYATEAATEWAAFDLLFDDIVNNEGHLSLKIWAESRFLAHEVVPIYEAKSRLVLFMHTYMQAASIDYVQPLLPTARVA
;
A
#
# COMPACT_ATOMS: atom_id res chain seq x y z
N MET A 1 12.11 -13.69 -2.81
CA MET A 1 11.82 -13.33 -1.40
C MET A 1 10.48 -12.61 -1.36
N THR A 2 9.57 -12.95 -0.44
CA THR A 2 8.23 -12.32 -0.37
C THR A 2 8.20 -11.20 0.66
N MET A 3 7.62 -10.06 0.29
CA MET A 3 7.46 -8.89 1.17
C MET A 3 5.99 -8.54 1.35
N LEU A 4 5.63 -8.18 2.58
CA LEU A 4 4.34 -7.62 2.93
C LEU A 4 4.44 -6.10 3.04
N PHE A 5 3.56 -5.40 2.34
CA PHE A 5 3.29 -3.98 2.53
C PHE A 5 1.86 -3.84 3.04
N VAL A 6 1.68 -2.96 4.03
CA VAL A 6 0.37 -2.63 4.57
C VAL A 6 0.11 -1.16 4.28
N LEU A 7 -0.83 -0.91 3.38
CA LEU A 7 -1.32 0.42 3.10
C LEU A 7 -2.65 0.64 3.82
N ARG A 8 -2.75 1.73 4.56
CA ARG A 8 -3.96 2.09 5.29
C ARG A 8 -4.58 3.33 4.70
N VAL A 9 -5.88 3.27 4.40
CA VAL A 9 -6.67 4.40 3.92
C VAL A 9 -7.89 4.60 4.82
N PRO A 10 -8.38 5.84 5.02
CA PRO A 10 -9.60 6.06 5.79
C PRO A 10 -10.78 5.28 5.22
N VAL A 11 -11.65 4.74 6.09
CA VAL A 11 -12.84 3.96 5.66
C VAL A 11 -13.81 4.79 4.81
N VAL A 12 -13.78 6.12 4.98
CA VAL A 12 -14.57 7.08 4.20
C VAL A 12 -14.05 7.28 2.78
N THR A 13 -12.89 6.72 2.44
CA THR A 13 -12.33 6.82 1.08
C THR A 13 -13.29 6.18 0.09
N PRO A 14 -13.69 6.87 -0.99
CA PRO A 14 -14.59 6.30 -1.97
C PRO A 14 -14.06 5.00 -2.57
N VAL A 15 -14.91 3.96 -2.64
CA VAL A 15 -14.54 2.64 -3.16
C VAL A 15 -13.91 2.73 -4.55
N ALA A 16 -14.43 3.59 -5.43
CA ALA A 16 -13.87 3.79 -6.77
C ALA A 16 -12.38 4.22 -6.73
N LYS A 17 -11.99 5.11 -5.80
CA LYS A 17 -10.59 5.54 -5.66
C LYS A 17 -9.70 4.40 -5.16
N ILE A 18 -10.21 3.57 -4.26
CA ILE A 18 -9.52 2.39 -3.74
C ILE A 18 -9.32 1.36 -4.87
N THR A 19 -10.35 1.10 -5.67
CA THR A 19 -10.27 0.20 -6.82
C THR A 19 -9.23 0.69 -7.83
N SER A 20 -9.26 1.97 -8.21
CA SER A 20 -8.27 2.53 -9.14
C SER A 20 -6.85 2.49 -8.59
N LEU A 21 -6.67 2.71 -7.28
CA LEU A 21 -5.37 2.54 -6.61
C LEU A 21 -4.85 1.09 -6.74
N CYS A 22 -5.71 0.09 -6.49
CA CYS A 22 -5.34 -1.32 -6.65
C CYS A 22 -4.96 -1.67 -8.09
N GLU A 23 -5.72 -1.18 -9.06
CA GLU A 23 -5.41 -1.36 -10.49
C GLU A 23 -4.09 -0.73 -10.88
N ALA A 24 -3.83 0.49 -10.41
CA ALA A 24 -2.58 1.21 -10.66
C ALA A 24 -1.37 0.48 -10.06
N ILE A 25 -1.49 -0.07 -8.84
CA ILE A 25 -0.43 -0.86 -8.21
C ILE A 25 -0.15 -2.14 -9.02
N LYS A 26 -1.20 -2.84 -9.49
CA LYS A 26 -1.04 -4.02 -10.35
C LYS A 26 -0.37 -3.67 -11.69
N ALA A 27 -0.75 -2.55 -12.29
CA ALA A 27 -0.13 -2.06 -13.52
C ALA A 27 1.35 -1.74 -13.30
N TYR A 28 1.70 -1.01 -12.24
CA TYR A 28 3.09 -0.74 -11.86
C TYR A 28 3.90 -2.04 -11.69
N ALA A 29 3.36 -3.03 -10.97
CA ALA A 29 4.06 -4.30 -10.77
C ALA A 29 4.29 -5.07 -12.09
N THR A 30 3.34 -4.96 -13.02
CA THR A 30 3.44 -5.58 -14.36
C THR A 30 4.47 -4.87 -15.23
N GLU A 31 4.54 -3.54 -15.18
CA GLU A 31 5.53 -2.75 -15.91
C GLU A 31 6.94 -2.92 -15.32
N ALA A 32 7.04 -2.98 -13.99
CA ALA A 32 8.26 -3.27 -13.25
C ALA A 32 8.57 -4.78 -13.18
N ALA A 33 8.26 -5.54 -14.24
CA ALA A 33 8.42 -6.99 -14.30
C ALA A 33 9.86 -7.49 -14.03
N THR A 34 10.85 -6.62 -14.11
CA THR A 34 12.26 -6.92 -13.78
C THR A 34 12.50 -7.03 -12.27
N GLU A 35 11.65 -6.41 -11.45
CA GLU A 35 11.79 -6.37 -9.98
C GLU A 35 10.90 -7.42 -9.30
N TRP A 36 9.70 -7.62 -9.82
CA TRP A 36 8.64 -8.43 -9.19
C TRP A 36 8.32 -9.68 -10.01
N ALA A 37 8.26 -10.82 -9.34
CA ALA A 37 7.94 -12.13 -9.92
C ALA A 37 6.42 -12.39 -9.85
N ALA A 38 5.81 -12.06 -8.72
CA ALA A 38 4.40 -12.21 -8.44
C ALA A 38 3.93 -11.07 -7.53
N PHE A 39 2.64 -10.74 -7.62
CA PHE A 39 2.07 -9.62 -6.90
C PHE A 39 0.60 -9.86 -6.57
N ASP A 40 0.28 -10.00 -5.28
CA ASP A 40 -1.08 -10.23 -4.77
C ASP A 40 -1.55 -9.07 -3.91
N LEU A 41 -2.79 -8.64 -4.12
CA LEU A 41 -3.45 -7.61 -3.31
C LEU A 41 -4.65 -8.23 -2.62
N LEU A 42 -4.66 -8.14 -1.29
CA LEU A 42 -5.73 -8.66 -0.44
C LEU A 42 -6.20 -7.54 0.50
N PHE A 43 -7.51 -7.30 0.50
CA PHE A 43 -8.13 -6.57 1.60
C PHE A 43 -8.30 -7.54 2.75
N ASP A 44 -7.62 -7.26 3.86
CA ASP A 44 -7.56 -8.20 4.98
C ASP A 44 -8.73 -8.03 5.93
N ASP A 45 -9.03 -6.78 6.31
CA ASP A 45 -10.16 -6.50 7.21
C ASP A 45 -10.54 -5.01 7.18
N ILE A 46 -11.84 -4.73 7.31
CA ILE A 46 -12.31 -3.41 7.76
C ILE A 46 -12.22 -3.48 9.28
N VAL A 47 -11.13 -2.99 9.86
CA VAL A 47 -11.05 -2.87 11.31
C VAL A 47 -12.00 -1.74 11.72
N ASN A 48 -13.27 -2.08 11.92
CA ASN A 48 -14.35 -1.14 12.25
C ASN A 48 -14.03 -0.28 13.48
N ASN A 49 -13.13 -0.73 14.35
CA ASN A 49 -12.69 -0.01 15.55
C ASN A 49 -11.63 1.07 15.30
N GLU A 50 -10.98 1.10 14.13
CA GLU A 50 -9.85 2.01 13.86
C GLU A 50 -10.09 2.97 12.68
N GLY A 51 -11.30 2.97 12.10
CA GLY A 51 -11.73 3.93 11.09
C GLY A 51 -10.97 3.86 9.75
N HIS A 52 -10.26 2.76 9.48
CA HIS A 52 -9.47 2.60 8.27
C HIS A 52 -9.60 1.21 7.65
N LEU A 53 -9.37 1.17 6.35
CA LEU A 53 -9.26 -0.03 5.54
C LEU A 53 -7.78 -0.38 5.36
N SER A 54 -7.42 -1.65 5.61
CA SER A 54 -6.07 -2.15 5.40
C SER A 54 -5.99 -2.94 4.09
N LEU A 55 -5.17 -2.44 3.16
CA LEU A 55 -4.77 -3.13 1.94
C LEU A 55 -3.43 -3.82 2.19
N LYS A 56 -3.43 -5.15 2.21
CA LYS A 56 -2.21 -5.97 2.23
C LYS A 56 -1.75 -6.23 0.81
N ILE A 57 -0.47 -5.99 0.59
CA ILE A 57 0.18 -6.16 -0.69
C ILE A 57 1.33 -7.14 -0.49
N TRP A 58 1.26 -8.27 -1.16
CA TRP A 58 2.28 -9.30 -1.14
C TRP A 58 3.04 -9.25 -2.45
N ALA A 59 4.29 -8.81 -2.39
CA ALA A 59 5.15 -8.72 -3.57
C ALA A 59 6.28 -9.74 -3.46
N GLU A 60 6.38 -10.62 -4.46
CA GLU A 60 7.48 -11.56 -4.58
C GLU A 60 8.59 -10.94 -5.42
N SER A 61 9.76 -10.71 -4.80
CA SER A 61 10.94 -10.18 -5.48
C SER A 61 11.62 -11.25 -6.35
N ARG A 62 12.07 -10.85 -7.55
CA ARG A 62 12.94 -11.65 -8.43
C ARG A 62 14.40 -11.72 -7.97
N PHE A 63 14.82 -10.78 -7.13
CA PHE A 63 16.17 -10.76 -6.59
C PHE A 63 16.38 -11.93 -5.60
N LEU A 64 17.60 -12.45 -5.58
CA LEU A 64 18.02 -13.48 -4.64
C LEU A 64 18.01 -12.91 -3.22
N ALA A 65 17.75 -13.75 -2.21
CA ALA A 65 17.55 -13.29 -0.83
C ALA A 65 18.75 -12.53 -0.23
N HIS A 66 19.97 -12.75 -0.74
CA HIS A 66 21.18 -12.05 -0.29
C HIS A 66 21.39 -10.71 -1.00
N GLU A 67 20.65 -10.41 -2.07
CA GLU A 67 20.70 -9.14 -2.80
C GLU A 67 19.84 -8.10 -2.09
N VAL A 68 20.20 -7.78 -0.85
CA VAL A 68 19.40 -6.92 0.04
C VAL A 68 19.22 -5.52 -0.54
N VAL A 69 20.26 -4.93 -1.12
CA VAL A 69 20.22 -3.57 -1.68
C VAL A 69 19.14 -3.43 -2.77
N PRO A 70 19.16 -4.19 -3.89
CA PRO A 70 18.15 -4.04 -4.94
C PRO A 70 16.73 -4.38 -4.46
N ILE A 71 16.58 -5.29 -3.48
CA ILE A 71 15.28 -5.57 -2.84
C ILE A 71 14.72 -4.31 -2.17
N TYR A 72 15.53 -3.61 -1.37
CA TYR A 72 15.10 -2.41 -0.66
C TYR A 72 14.93 -1.21 -1.59
N GLU A 73 15.68 -1.15 -2.69
CA GLU A 73 15.46 -0.15 -3.74
C GLU A 73 14.11 -0.37 -4.44
N ALA A 74 13.81 -1.60 -4.87
CA ALA A 74 12.51 -1.93 -5.46
C ALA A 74 11.35 -1.65 -4.48
N LYS A 75 11.54 -2.03 -3.20
CA LYS A 75 10.62 -1.70 -2.11
C LYS A 75 10.35 -0.20 -2.02
N SER A 76 11.41 0.62 -2.05
CA SER A 76 11.33 2.08 -1.95
C SER A 76 10.59 2.68 -3.14
N ARG A 77 10.84 2.19 -4.37
CA ARG A 77 10.13 2.62 -5.57
C ARG A 77 8.64 2.31 -5.51
N LEU A 78 8.25 1.11 -5.06
CA LEU A 78 6.85 0.75 -4.88
C LEU A 78 6.15 1.65 -3.85
N VAL A 79 6.80 1.94 -2.71
CA VAL A 79 6.25 2.86 -1.70
C VAL A 79 6.09 4.27 -2.25
N LEU A 80 7.08 4.76 -3.00
CA LEU A 80 7.03 6.08 -3.62
C LEU A 80 5.93 6.17 -4.68
N PHE A 81 5.74 5.12 -5.47
CA PHE A 81 4.65 5.01 -6.43
C PHE A 81 3.29 5.12 -5.73
N MET A 82 3.05 4.29 -4.70
CA MET A 82 1.80 4.32 -3.93
C MET A 82 1.55 5.71 -3.34
N HIS A 83 2.57 6.34 -2.78
CA HIS A 83 2.47 7.69 -2.23
C HIS A 83 2.08 8.72 -3.28
N THR A 84 2.80 8.74 -4.39
CA THR A 84 2.57 9.71 -5.48
C THR A 84 1.17 9.54 -6.07
N TYR A 85 0.73 8.30 -6.26
CA TYR A 85 -0.61 8.00 -6.73
C TYR A 85 -1.69 8.50 -5.76
N MET A 86 -1.55 8.21 -4.46
CA MET A 86 -2.50 8.66 -3.45
C MET A 86 -2.60 10.19 -3.40
N GLN A 87 -1.48 10.90 -3.49
CA GLN A 87 -1.46 12.37 -3.55
C GLN A 87 -2.19 12.88 -4.80
N ALA A 88 -1.88 12.33 -5.98
CA ALA A 88 -2.52 12.72 -7.24
C ALA A 88 -4.04 12.45 -7.25
N ALA A 89 -4.46 11.32 -6.67
CA ALA A 89 -5.87 10.92 -6.58
C ALA A 89 -6.61 11.58 -5.40
N SER A 90 -5.94 12.42 -4.59
CA SER A 90 -6.49 12.99 -3.35
C SER A 90 -7.09 11.90 -2.44
N ILE A 91 -6.31 10.87 -2.17
CA ILE A 91 -6.60 9.83 -1.18
C ILE A 91 -5.81 10.18 0.08
N ASP A 92 -6.52 10.42 1.17
CA ASP A 92 -5.91 10.78 2.43
C ASP A 92 -5.19 9.59 3.08
N TYR A 93 -4.14 9.91 3.84
CA TYR A 93 -3.57 8.96 4.79
C TYR A 93 -4.42 8.89 6.04
N VAL A 94 -4.39 7.73 6.70
CA VAL A 94 -4.96 7.61 8.05
C VAL A 94 -4.20 8.55 8.98
N GLN A 95 -4.91 9.51 9.57
CA GLN A 95 -4.36 10.34 10.62
C GLN A 95 -4.45 9.58 11.94
N PRO A 96 -3.42 9.66 12.81
CA PRO A 96 -3.53 9.14 14.17
C PRO A 96 -4.70 9.83 14.85
N LEU A 97 -5.64 9.05 15.40
CA LEU A 97 -6.69 9.58 16.26
C LEU A 97 -5.99 10.17 17.49
N LEU A 98 -5.83 11.49 17.53
CA LEU A 98 -5.46 12.17 18.77
C LEU A 98 -6.67 12.01 19.70
N PRO A 99 -6.51 11.41 20.89
CA PRO A 99 -7.59 11.41 21.87
C PRO A 99 -7.92 12.88 22.14
N THR A 100 -9.12 13.31 21.75
CA THR A 100 -9.63 14.64 22.10
C THR A 100 -9.49 14.77 23.62
N ALA A 101 -8.70 15.76 24.03
CA ALA A 101 -8.48 16.10 25.42
C ALA A 101 -9.81 16.07 26.17
N ARG A 102 -9.75 15.52 27.38
CA ARG A 102 -10.87 15.42 28.34
C ARG A 102 -11.77 16.65 28.22
N VAL A 103 -13.04 16.41 27.95
CA VAL A 103 -14.12 17.38 28.17
C VAL A 103 -13.89 17.98 29.55
N ALA A 104 -13.54 19.27 29.58
CA ALA A 104 -13.45 20.08 30.79
C ALA A 104 -14.84 20.60 31.15
#